data_AF-A0A8S1F4E3-F1
#
_entry.id   AF-A0A8S1F4E3-F1
#
_cell.length_a   1.000
_cell.length_b   1.000
_cell.length_c   1.000
_cell.angle_alpha   90.00
_cell.angle_beta   90.00
_cell.angle_gamma   90.00
#
_symmetry.space_group_name_H-M   'P 1'
#
loop_
_entity.id
_entity.type
_entity.pdbx_description
1 polymer ?
#
loop_
_entity_poly.entity_id
_entity_poly.type
_entity_poly.pdbx_seq_one_letter_code
_entity_poly.pdbx_strand_id
1 'polypeptide(L)'
;MYEDWEGVNSLCQAIDQIVEIEMESDFFYGKSVLEIGFSTGLPSVYAFESDANEVALHTFTKTAMEVFCKPTLKRNNIPNNQTKLSFGSLEEMKKCLGGKMLSVNLQGEN
;
A
#
# COMPACT_ATOMS: atom_id res chain seq x y z
N MET A 1 -9.80 21.44 10.24
CA MET A 1 -9.39 20.72 11.46
C MET A 1 -8.37 19.71 10.96
N TYR A 2 -7.10 19.87 11.36
CA TYR A 2 -5.92 19.19 10.81
C TYR A 2 -5.60 17.98 11.70
N GLU A 3 -6.29 16.84 11.52
CA GLU A 3 -6.03 15.63 12.34
C GLU A 3 -5.49 14.43 11.52
N ASP A 4 -5.59 14.43 10.19
CA ASP A 4 -5.51 13.16 9.43
C ASP A 4 -4.11 12.75 8.89
N TRP A 5 -3.00 13.11 9.54
CA TRP A 5 -1.64 12.75 9.04
C TRP A 5 -0.71 12.08 10.06
N GLU A 6 -1.11 11.97 11.33
CA GLU A 6 -0.26 11.35 12.36
C GLU A 6 -0.11 9.83 12.15
N GLY A 7 -1.17 9.14 11.71
CA GLY A 7 -1.14 7.70 11.41
C GLY A 7 -0.24 7.36 10.22
N VAL A 8 -0.30 8.16 9.16
CA VAL A 8 0.54 8.03 7.95
C VAL A 8 2.00 8.24 8.29
N ASN A 9 2.31 9.30 9.05
CA ASN A 9 3.68 9.59 9.47
C ASN A 9 4.24 8.52 10.40
N SER A 10 3.41 7.98 11.32
CA SER A 10 3.82 6.90 12.22
C SER A 10 4.11 5.60 11.48
N LEU A 11 3.35 5.26 10.44
CA LEU A 11 3.66 4.07 9.63
C LEU A 11 4.92 4.28 8.77
N CYS A 12 5.08 5.44 8.13
CA CYS A 12 6.30 5.74 7.39
C CYS A 12 7.52 5.63 8.31
N GLN A 13 7.45 6.21 9.51
CA GLN A 13 8.50 6.08 10.53
C GLN A 13 8.73 4.62 10.93
N ALA A 14 7.69 3.81 11.10
CA ALA A 14 7.83 2.39 11.43
C ALA A 14 8.47 1.58 10.28
N ILE A 15 8.11 1.87 9.03
CA ILE A 15 8.74 1.26 7.84
C ILE A 15 10.21 1.68 7.76
N ASP A 16 10.51 2.97 7.90
CA ASP A 16 11.87 3.48 7.94
C ASP A 16 12.65 2.84 9.09
N GLN A 17 12.02 2.62 10.25
CA GLN A 17 12.65 1.94 11.39
C GLN A 17 13.01 0.48 11.08
N ILE A 18 12.10 -0.27 10.46
CA ILE A 18 12.34 -1.67 10.08
C ILE A 18 13.45 -1.76 9.03
N VAL A 19 13.44 -0.87 8.05
CA VAL A 19 14.42 -0.88 6.95
C VAL A 19 15.78 -0.37 7.41
N GLU A 20 15.83 0.77 8.10
CA GLU A 20 17.08 1.46 8.44
C GLU A 20 17.69 0.98 9.75
N ILE A 21 16.88 0.60 10.75
CA ILE A 21 17.36 0.20 12.08
C ILE A 21 17.46 -1.33 12.19
N GLU A 22 16.45 -2.07 11.71
CA GLU A 22 16.46 -3.54 11.77
C GLU A 22 17.21 -4.19 10.60
N MET A 23 17.59 -3.39 9.58
CA MET A 23 18.36 -3.80 8.40
C MET A 23 17.74 -4.97 7.62
N GLU A 24 16.42 -5.17 7.71
CA GLU A 24 15.70 -6.16 6.90
C GLU A 24 15.49 -5.64 5.48
N SER A 25 16.58 -5.55 4.71
CA SER A 25 16.55 -5.13 3.29
C SER A 25 15.69 -6.05 2.40
N ASP A 26 15.37 -7.25 2.88
CA ASP A 26 14.53 -8.25 2.23
C ASP A 26 13.07 -8.25 2.75
N PHE A 27 12.69 -7.26 3.57
CA PHE A 27 11.35 -7.20 4.17
C PHE A 27 10.22 -7.30 3.14
N PHE A 28 10.41 -6.76 1.93
CA PHE A 28 9.42 -6.84 0.84
C PHE A 28 9.73 -7.89 -0.23
N TYR A 29 10.95 -8.43 -0.26
CA TYR A 29 11.43 -9.28 -1.34
C TYR A 29 10.51 -10.51 -1.55
N GLY A 30 9.94 -10.63 -2.75
CA GLY A 30 9.07 -11.73 -3.15
C GLY A 30 7.70 -11.76 -2.46
N LYS A 31 7.35 -10.77 -1.62
CA LYS A 31 6.11 -10.75 -0.85
C LYS A 31 4.94 -10.15 -1.62
N SER A 32 3.74 -10.57 -1.26
CA SER A 32 2.49 -9.88 -1.63
C SER A 32 2.13 -8.86 -0.56
N VAL A 33 2.02 -7.58 -0.92
CA VAL A 33 1.81 -6.47 0.01
C VAL A 33 0.40 -5.91 -0.17
N LEU A 34 -0.29 -5.64 0.93
CA LEU A 34 -1.56 -4.91 0.93
C LEU A 34 -1.42 -3.60 1.69
N GLU A 35 -1.78 -2.52 1.03
CA GLU A 35 -1.90 -1.18 1.58
C GLU A 35 -3.40 -0.84 1.75
N ILE A 36 -3.80 -0.47 2.96
CA ILE A 36 -5.16 -0.01 3.29
C ILE A 36 -5.09 1.40 3.87
N GLY A 37 -5.91 2.31 3.34
CA GLY A 37 -6.13 3.63 3.94
C GLY A 37 -5.15 4.72 3.51
N PHE A 38 -4.01 4.36 2.93
CA PHE A 38 -3.07 5.34 2.38
C PHE A 38 -3.56 5.88 1.05
N SER A 39 -3.86 7.18 1.06
CA SER A 39 -4.47 7.82 -0.09
C SER A 39 -3.47 8.07 -1.22
N THR A 40 -2.16 7.96 -1.02
CA THR A 40 -1.16 8.33 -2.03
C THR A 40 -0.61 7.16 -2.84
N GLY A 41 -0.64 5.92 -2.32
CA GLY A 41 -0.04 4.76 -2.97
C GLY A 41 1.49 4.68 -2.90
N LEU A 42 2.13 5.56 -2.12
CA LEU A 42 3.60 5.61 -2.00
C LEU A 42 4.20 4.40 -1.26
N PRO A 43 3.62 3.88 -0.16
CA PRO A 43 4.13 2.67 0.49
C PRO A 43 4.16 1.47 -0.48
N SER A 44 3.15 1.33 -1.34
CA SER A 44 3.13 0.31 -2.40
C SER A 44 4.21 0.51 -3.45
N VAL A 45 4.51 1.77 -3.82
CA VAL A 45 5.65 2.06 -4.72
C VAL A 45 6.95 1.61 -4.07
N TYR A 46 7.18 1.99 -2.81
CA TYR A 46 8.37 1.62 -2.07
C TYR A 46 8.52 0.11 -1.93
N ALA A 47 7.43 -0.59 -1.58
CA ALA A 47 7.43 -2.04 -1.49
C ALA A 47 7.76 -2.70 -2.84
N PHE A 48 7.23 -2.17 -3.94
CA PHE A 48 7.49 -2.68 -5.28
C PHE A 48 8.94 -2.41 -5.72
N GLU A 49 9.48 -1.23 -5.43
CA GLU A 49 10.90 -0.90 -5.65
C GLU A 49 11.84 -1.77 -4.79
N SER A 50 11.32 -2.32 -3.69
CA SER A 50 11.98 -3.28 -2.80
C SER A 50 11.67 -4.75 -3.16
N ASP A 51 11.45 -5.03 -4.45
CA ASP A 51 11.23 -6.37 -5.02
C ASP A 51 9.99 -7.13 -4.49
N ALA A 52 8.93 -6.44 -4.07
CA ALA A 52 7.64 -7.08 -3.85
C ALA A 52 7.10 -7.72 -5.13
N ASN A 53 6.51 -8.91 -5.01
CA ASN A 53 5.99 -9.67 -6.15
C ASN A 53 4.66 -9.10 -6.66
N GLU A 54 3.80 -8.63 -5.74
CA GLU A 54 2.55 -7.94 -6.06
C GLU A 54 2.21 -6.92 -4.97
N VAL A 55 1.53 -5.84 -5.36
CA VAL A 55 0.99 -4.83 -4.45
C VAL A 55 -0.51 -4.69 -4.64
N ALA A 56 -1.25 -4.67 -3.54
CA ALA A 56 -2.68 -4.45 -3.51
C ALA A 56 -2.97 -3.17 -2.74
N LEU A 57 -3.78 -2.28 -3.32
CA LEU A 57 -4.17 -1.03 -2.69
C LEU A 57 -5.67 -1.02 -2.46
N HIS A 58 -6.07 -0.65 -1.24
CA HIS A 58 -7.44 -0.44 -0.85
C HIS A 58 -7.66 0.97 -0.26
N THR A 59 -8.61 1.70 -0.84
CA THR A 59 -9.03 3.01 -0.32
C THR A 59 -10.51 3.01 0.02
N PHE A 60 -10.93 3.79 1.01
CA PHE A 60 -12.36 3.86 1.37
C PHE A 60 -13.22 4.57 0.32
N THR A 61 -12.61 5.40 -0.55
CA THR A 61 -13.34 6.14 -1.58
C THR A 61 -12.76 5.90 -2.97
N LYS A 62 -13.64 5.92 -3.98
CA LYS A 62 -13.25 5.89 -5.39
C LYS A 62 -12.42 7.11 -5.77
N THR A 63 -12.75 8.28 -5.23
CA THR A 63 -12.02 9.53 -5.51
C THR A 63 -10.55 9.40 -5.13
N ALA A 64 -10.25 8.86 -3.94
CA ALA A 64 -8.86 8.66 -3.53
C ALA A 64 -8.11 7.72 -4.49
N MET A 65 -8.74 6.62 -4.89
CA MET A 65 -8.15 5.66 -5.83
C MET A 65 -7.84 6.31 -7.20
N GLU A 66 -8.80 7.06 -7.76
CA GLU A 66 -8.67 7.62 -9.11
C GLU A 66 -7.77 8.86 -9.18
N VAL A 67 -7.79 9.71 -8.15
CA VAL A 67 -7.10 11.02 -8.15
C VAL A 67 -5.68 10.91 -7.60
N PHE A 68 -5.41 9.96 -6.71
CA PHE A 68 -4.13 9.84 -6.04
C PHE A 68 -3.43 8.51 -6.35
N CYS A 69 -3.99 7.36 -5.96
CA CYS A 69 -3.31 6.07 -6.07
C CYS A 69 -2.96 5.70 -7.52
N LYS A 70 -3.92 5.71 -8.44
CA LYS A 70 -3.69 5.37 -9.85
C LYS A 70 -2.66 6.30 -10.52
N PRO A 71 -2.73 7.64 -10.37
CA PRO A 71 -1.70 8.53 -10.88
C PRO A 71 -0.32 8.27 -10.28
N THR A 72 -0.21 7.98 -8.98
CA THR A 72 1.08 7.65 -8.34
C THR A 72 1.68 6.39 -8.92
N LEU A 73 0.92 5.29 -8.98
CA LEU A 73 1.42 4.03 -9.55
C LEU A 73 1.86 4.20 -11.00
N LYS A 74 1.07 4.94 -11.79
CA LYS A 74 1.40 5.23 -13.19
C LYS A 74 2.69 6.05 -13.33
N ARG A 75 2.88 7.07 -12.49
CA ARG A 75 4.09 7.93 -12.51
C ARG A 75 5.36 7.16 -12.13
N ASN A 76 5.22 6.13 -11.31
CA ASN A 76 6.32 5.27 -10.88
C ASN A 76 6.45 3.96 -11.69
N ASN A 77 5.78 3.87 -12.84
CA ASN A 77 5.86 2.72 -13.77
C ASN A 77 5.50 1.36 -13.15
N ILE A 78 4.60 1.32 -12.16
CA ILE A 78 4.18 0.06 -11.53
C ILE A 78 3.30 -0.73 -12.51
N PRO A 79 3.60 -2.01 -12.82
CA PRO A 79 2.87 -2.78 -13.83
C PRO A 79 1.45 -3.16 -13.37
N ASN A 80 0.46 -2.94 -14.24
CA ASN A 80 -0.95 -3.25 -13.95
C ASN A 80 -1.20 -4.74 -13.61
N ASN A 81 -0.40 -5.66 -14.14
CA ASN A 81 -0.51 -7.10 -13.88
C ASN A 81 0.02 -7.52 -12.49
N GLN A 82 0.78 -6.65 -11.81
CA GLN A 82 1.29 -6.86 -10.45
C GLN A 82 0.60 -5.96 -9.42
N THR A 83 -0.41 -5.19 -9.85
CA THR A 83 -1.20 -4.31 -8.99
C THR A 83 -2.64 -4.79 -8.88
N LYS A 84 -3.20 -4.78 -7.67
CA LYS A 84 -4.64 -4.95 -7.44
C LYS A 84 -5.20 -3.70 -6.79
N LEU A 85 -6.28 -3.15 -7.35
CA LEU A 85 -6.89 -1.93 -6.85
C LEU A 85 -8.33 -2.20 -6.43
N SER A 86 -8.67 -1.80 -5.21
CA SER A 86 -10.02 -1.90 -4.68
C SER A 86 -10.39 -0.62 -3.93
N PHE A 87 -11.68 -0.33 -3.87
CA PHE A 87 -12.16 0.77 -3.04
C PHE A 87 -13.52 0.43 -2.41
N GLY A 88 -13.89 1.16 -1.37
CA GLY A 88 -15.17 1.02 -0.68
C GLY A 88 -15.04 0.24 0.62
N SER A 89 -15.83 -0.82 0.76
CA SER A 89 -15.90 -1.66 1.96
C SER A 89 -14.78 -2.71 2.01
N LEU A 90 -14.48 -3.21 3.21
CA LEU A 90 -13.56 -4.34 3.40
C LEU A 90 -14.05 -5.63 2.70
N GLU A 91 -15.34 -5.78 2.44
CA GLU A 91 -15.87 -6.90 1.66
C GLU A 91 -15.50 -6.77 0.17
N GLU A 92 -15.47 -5.56 -0.38
CA GLU A 92 -14.97 -5.31 -1.74
C GLU A 92 -13.46 -5.58 -1.84
N MET A 93 -12.71 -5.22 -0.79
CA MET A 93 -11.29 -5.56 -0.67
C MET A 93 -11.08 -7.09 -0.71
N LYS A 94 -11.78 -7.85 0.15
CA LYS A 94 -11.67 -9.32 0.19
C LYS A 94 -12.00 -9.96 -1.17
N LYS A 95 -13.04 -9.46 -1.84
CA LYS A 95 -13.41 -9.91 -3.20
C LYS A 95 -12.31 -9.64 -4.22
N CYS A 96 -11.71 -8.45 -4.20
CA CYS A 96 -10.60 -8.08 -5.08
C CYS A 96 -9.36 -8.96 -4.87
N LEU A 97 -9.06 -9.28 -3.60
CA LEU A 97 -7.92 -10.14 -3.25
C LEU A 97 -8.14 -11.61 -3.65
N GLY A 98 -9.39 -12.03 -3.84
CA GLY A 98 -9.74 -13.40 -4.24
C GLY A 98 -9.39 -14.44 -3.16
N GLY A 99 -9.41 -14.03 -1.89
CA GLY A 99 -9.05 -14.90 -0.77
C GLY A 99 -7.55 -15.22 -0.63
N LYS A 100 -6.66 -14.56 -1.39
CA LYS A 100 -5.22 -14.66 -1.17
C LYS A 100 -4.85 -14.16 0.22
N MET A 101 -4.05 -14.94 0.94
CA MET A 101 -3.37 -14.52 2.15
C MET A 101 -2.17 -13.65 1.76
N LEU A 102 -2.06 -12.48 2.37
CA LEU A 102 -1.02 -11.49 2.05
C LEU A 102 0.08 -11.56 3.11
N SER A 103 1.31 -11.26 2.70
CA SER A 103 2.49 -11.43 3.54
C SER A 103 2.79 -10.17 4.37
N VAL A 104 2.37 -9.00 3.90
CA VAL A 104 2.54 -7.72 4.60
C VAL A 104 1.26 -6.90 4.47
N ASN A 105 0.75 -6.40 5.60
CA ASN A 105 -0.40 -5.50 5.66
C ASN A 105 0.04 -4.14 6.21
N LEU A 106 0.00 -3.12 5.37
CA LEU A 106 0.25 -1.72 5.69
C LEU A 106 -1.11 -1.05 5.91
N GLN A 107 -1.41 -0.61 7.13
CA GLN A 107 -2.67 0.06 7.46
C GLN A 107 -2.38 1.43 8.06
N GLY A 108 -3.06 2.45 7.56
CA GLY A 108 -2.97 3.82 8.05
C GLY A 108 -4.36 4.28 8.45
N GLU A 109 -4.47 4.82 9.67
CA GLU A 109 -5.66 5.56 10.07
C GLU A 109 -5.53 7.01 9.56
N ASN A 110 -6.58 7.49 8.88
CA ASN A 110 -6.82 8.92 8.70
C ASN A 110 -7.52 9.42 9.95
#